data_AF-A0A6G0XZS5-F1
#
_entry.id   AF-A0A6G0XZS5-F1
#
_cell.length_a   1.000
_cell.length_b   1.000
_cell.length_c   1.000
_cell.angle_alpha   90.00
_cell.angle_beta   90.00
_cell.angle_gamma   90.00
#
_symmetry.space_group_name_H-M   'P 1'
#
loop_
_entity.id
_entity.type
_entity.pdbx_description
1 polymer ?
#
loop_
_entity_poly.entity_id
_entity_poly.type
_entity_poly.pdbx_seq_one_letter_code
_entity_poly.pdbx_strand_id
1 'polypeptide(L)'
;MKFIKIISLSIRVRISLYLFIVSFERKFITTSSDRFPPLFESGFNYLVETIKWESHEPFDRVKVLPEYDFIVVGAGSAGSVVASRLSEIKNWQLLLIEAGQHATHLMDVPLTAPLWQFSSINWNYKTVTMNNSCLGFEGSRCKFPRGKVMGGSSILNYMIYTRGNRKDYDDWADMGNTGWDYSSVLKYFIKSENANLSQAESGYHGKNGLLSVTEIPYRTPIAKAFVEAGSQIGLPVIDVNGEKQIGINYLQVSKEVNVTTMKNGRRWSTNTAFLFPTKRRQNLHVKKLSTVTRILIDEVTKKAIGVEFVSISMKYRVLARKEVIVSGGAINSPQLLMLSGIGPKEHLADHRIPLVKDLPVGENLMDHVSLGSLMATVNDTVSIRLQKVIDDPNNLNDYLQNHNG
;
A
#
# COMPACT_ATOMS: atom_id res chain seq x y z
N MET A 1 32.06 11.08 9.62
CA MET A 1 32.14 10.90 8.13
C MET A 1 30.87 10.38 7.44
N LYS A 2 29.95 9.63 8.07
CA LYS A 2 28.70 9.16 7.42
C LYS A 2 27.55 10.20 7.36
N PHE A 3 27.53 11.18 8.27
CA PHE A 3 26.50 12.24 8.33
C PHE A 3 26.60 13.23 7.15
N ILE A 4 27.82 13.51 6.67
CA ILE A 4 28.09 14.39 5.52
C ILE A 4 27.64 13.73 4.20
N LYS A 5 27.64 12.39 4.11
CA LYS A 5 27.19 11.67 2.91
C LYS A 5 25.67 11.71 2.70
N ILE A 6 24.87 11.79 3.75
CA ILE A 6 23.40 11.85 3.65
C ILE A 6 22.94 13.27 3.29
N ILE A 7 23.57 14.29 3.89
CA ILE A 7 23.37 15.70 3.48
C ILE A 7 23.86 15.89 2.04
N SER A 8 24.98 15.28 1.66
CA SER A 8 25.48 15.28 0.28
C SER A 8 24.54 14.60 -0.72
N LEU A 9 23.81 13.54 -0.34
CA LEU A 9 22.88 12.87 -1.23
C LEU A 9 21.58 13.68 -1.43
N SER A 10 21.03 14.25 -0.35
CA SER A 10 19.89 15.18 -0.42
C SER A 10 20.24 16.44 -1.20
N ILE A 11 21.44 16.99 -1.02
CA ILE A 11 21.94 18.14 -1.79
C ILE A 11 22.20 17.74 -3.25
N ARG A 12 22.75 16.55 -3.53
CA ARG A 12 22.97 16.07 -4.91
C ARG A 12 21.66 15.81 -5.66
N VAL A 13 20.63 15.29 -5.01
CA VAL A 13 19.30 15.13 -5.62
C VAL A 13 18.66 16.50 -5.87
N ARG A 14 18.77 17.44 -4.91
CA ARG A 14 18.29 18.83 -5.08
C ARG A 14 19.03 19.59 -6.18
N ILE A 15 20.35 19.43 -6.28
CA ILE A 15 21.18 20.01 -7.35
C ILE A 15 20.92 19.31 -8.69
N SER A 16 20.65 18.01 -8.71
CA SER A 16 20.31 17.30 -9.96
C SER A 16 18.94 17.69 -10.48
N LEU A 17 17.96 17.92 -9.59
CA LEU A 17 16.66 18.47 -9.96
C LEU A 17 16.80 19.94 -10.42
N TYR A 18 17.62 20.73 -9.74
CA TYR A 18 17.93 22.11 -10.13
C TYR A 18 18.64 22.19 -11.48
N LEU A 19 19.64 21.36 -11.73
CA LEU A 19 20.35 21.28 -13.01
C LEU A 19 19.48 20.67 -14.11
N PHE A 20 18.57 19.75 -13.78
CA PHE A 20 17.57 19.26 -14.73
C PHE A 20 16.63 20.38 -15.13
N ILE A 21 16.05 21.13 -14.18
CA ILE A 21 15.16 22.27 -14.43
C ILE A 21 15.86 23.38 -15.23
N VAL A 22 17.08 23.78 -14.83
CA VAL A 22 17.86 24.85 -15.51
C VAL A 22 18.36 24.40 -16.89
N SER A 23 18.70 23.12 -17.08
CA SER A 23 19.08 22.57 -18.39
C SER A 23 17.87 22.39 -19.31
N PHE A 24 16.69 22.09 -18.73
CA PHE A 24 15.42 22.04 -19.46
C PHE A 24 15.02 23.43 -19.94
N GLU A 25 15.10 24.46 -19.08
CA GLU A 25 14.85 25.85 -19.49
C GLU A 25 15.84 26.32 -20.57
N ARG A 26 17.14 26.01 -20.44
CA ARG A 26 18.16 26.47 -21.41
C ARG A 26 18.04 25.84 -22.79
N LYS A 27 17.47 24.63 -22.93
CA LYS A 27 17.32 23.97 -24.24
C LYS A 27 16.17 24.52 -25.10
N PHE A 28 15.28 25.34 -24.53
CA PHE A 28 14.05 25.80 -25.20
C PHE A 28 13.91 27.33 -25.31
N ILE A 29 14.96 28.10 -25.04
CA ILE A 29 14.94 29.58 -25.15
C ILE A 29 14.86 30.09 -26.62
N THR A 30 14.93 29.21 -27.62
CA THR A 30 14.83 29.62 -29.02
C THR A 30 13.66 28.93 -29.71
N THR A 31 12.45 29.46 -29.53
CA THR A 31 11.44 29.80 -30.56
C THR A 31 10.00 29.71 -30.03
N SER A 32 9.23 30.74 -30.37
CA SER A 32 7.76 30.89 -30.25
C SER A 32 7.16 31.19 -28.87
N SER A 33 6.13 32.03 -28.91
CA SER A 33 5.48 32.79 -27.84
C SER A 33 4.44 32.01 -27.03
N ASP A 34 4.66 30.72 -26.78
CA ASP A 34 3.82 30.00 -25.83
C ASP A 34 4.47 30.13 -24.45
N ARG A 35 3.82 30.92 -23.58
CA ARG A 35 4.23 31.08 -22.18
C ARG A 35 4.31 29.71 -21.52
N PHE A 36 5.52 29.20 -21.30
CA PHE A 36 5.74 28.03 -20.46
C PHE A 36 5.06 28.25 -19.10
N PRO A 37 4.39 27.23 -18.55
CA PRO A 37 3.74 27.37 -17.26
C PRO A 37 4.78 27.66 -16.15
N PRO A 38 4.37 28.31 -15.04
CA PRO A 38 5.27 28.72 -13.95
C PRO A 38 5.75 27.51 -13.12
N LEU A 39 6.56 26.66 -13.72
CA LEU A 39 7.04 25.41 -13.13
C LEU A 39 7.90 25.63 -11.88
N PHE A 40 8.59 26.77 -11.80
CA PHE A 40 9.39 27.11 -10.62
C PHE A 40 8.50 27.32 -9.39
N GLU A 41 7.48 28.18 -9.49
CA GLU A 41 6.53 28.46 -8.41
C GLU A 41 5.75 27.20 -8.03
N SER A 42 5.25 26.46 -9.02
CA SER A 42 4.53 25.20 -8.81
C SER A 42 5.41 24.16 -8.13
N GLY A 43 6.66 24.03 -8.57
CA GLY A 43 7.65 23.13 -7.95
C GLY A 43 8.00 23.53 -6.51
N PHE A 44 8.13 24.83 -6.25
CA PHE A 44 8.37 25.35 -4.89
C PHE A 44 7.20 25.07 -3.95
N ASN A 45 5.96 25.32 -4.40
CA ASN A 45 4.76 25.01 -3.63
C ASN A 45 4.65 23.51 -3.33
N TYR A 46 4.87 22.66 -4.33
CA TYR A 46 4.87 21.21 -4.14
C TYR A 46 5.98 20.76 -3.18
N LEU A 47 7.14 21.41 -3.17
CA LEU A 47 8.20 21.14 -2.19
C LEU A 47 7.77 21.50 -0.76
N VAL A 48 7.12 22.66 -0.57
CA VAL A 48 6.56 23.06 0.74
C VAL A 48 5.52 22.04 1.22
N GLU A 49 4.64 21.60 0.33
CA GLU A 49 3.67 20.55 0.63
C GLU A 49 4.34 19.22 0.96
N THR A 50 5.39 18.85 0.24
CA THR A 50 6.17 17.63 0.51
C THR A 50 6.76 17.66 1.91
N ILE A 51 7.40 18.77 2.31
CA ILE A 51 7.95 18.92 3.67
C ILE A 51 6.84 18.79 4.71
N LYS A 52 5.68 19.42 4.46
CA LYS A 52 4.53 19.33 5.35
C LYS A 52 4.01 17.89 5.43
N TRP A 53 3.82 17.22 4.31
CA TRP A 53 3.36 15.84 4.21
C TRP A 53 4.30 14.89 4.96
N GLU A 54 5.61 14.95 4.68
CA GLU A 54 6.63 14.10 5.32
C GLU A 54 6.69 14.34 6.82
N SER A 55 6.43 15.57 7.25
CA SER A 55 6.37 15.87 8.68
C SER A 55 5.28 15.11 9.40
N HIS A 56 4.21 14.64 8.75
CA HIS A 56 3.11 13.94 9.42
C HIS A 56 3.39 12.47 9.69
N GLU A 57 4.35 11.85 9.02
CA GLU A 57 4.68 10.45 9.27
C GLU A 57 5.26 10.26 10.68
N PRO A 58 4.87 9.20 11.43
CA PRO A 58 5.46 8.93 12.74
C PRO A 58 6.98 8.79 12.69
N PHE A 59 7.65 9.33 13.71
CA PHE A 59 9.11 9.30 13.82
C PHE A 59 9.63 7.86 14.01
N ASP A 60 10.79 7.56 13.43
CA ASP A 60 11.53 6.33 13.76
C ASP A 60 12.11 6.42 15.17
N ARG A 61 11.70 5.53 16.06
CA ARG A 61 12.23 5.42 17.42
C ARG A 61 13.57 4.71 17.40
N VAL A 62 14.67 5.48 17.52
CA VAL A 62 16.04 4.94 17.58
C VAL A 62 16.21 3.94 18.73
N LYS A 63 15.64 4.24 19.90
CA LYS A 63 15.63 3.36 21.07
C LYS A 63 14.22 2.87 21.33
N VAL A 64 14.07 1.55 21.42
CA VAL A 64 12.82 0.89 21.83
C VAL A 64 12.88 0.57 23.32
N LEU A 65 11.71 0.53 23.97
CA LEU A 65 11.57 0.00 25.32
C LEU A 65 11.86 -1.51 25.33
N PRO A 66 12.27 -2.06 26.48
CA PRO A 66 12.46 -3.51 26.61
C PRO A 66 11.14 -4.29 26.50
N GLU A 67 10.00 -3.65 26.78
CA GLU A 67 8.68 -4.30 26.83
C GLU A 67 7.54 -3.35 26.42
N TYR A 68 6.54 -3.90 25.72
CA TYR A 68 5.31 -3.21 25.28
C TYR A 68 4.07 -4.05 25.63
N ASP A 69 2.88 -3.46 25.57
CA ASP A 69 1.63 -4.23 25.67
C ASP A 69 1.39 -5.04 24.39
N PHE A 70 1.54 -4.39 23.24
CA PHE A 70 1.37 -5.00 21.93
C PHE A 70 2.57 -4.73 21.04
N ILE A 71 2.96 -5.75 20.27
CA ILE A 71 3.94 -5.59 19.20
C ILE A 71 3.26 -5.95 17.87
N VAL A 72 3.22 -5.01 16.94
CA VAL A 72 2.71 -5.22 15.59
C VAL A 72 3.89 -5.36 14.63
N VAL A 73 3.92 -6.47 13.89
CA VAL A 73 5.00 -6.81 12.95
C VAL A 73 4.55 -6.54 11.52
N GLY A 74 5.09 -5.49 10.91
CA GLY A 74 4.78 -5.04 9.56
C GLY A 74 3.80 -3.86 9.54
N ALA A 75 4.22 -2.73 8.98
CA ALA A 75 3.40 -1.54 8.78
C ALA A 75 2.71 -1.55 7.40
N GLY A 76 2.21 -2.71 6.98
CA GLY A 76 1.44 -2.86 5.75
C GLY A 76 0.00 -2.37 5.88
N SER A 77 -0.88 -2.79 4.96
CA SER A 77 -2.30 -2.42 4.97
C SER A 77 -2.99 -2.77 6.30
N ALA A 78 -2.88 -4.03 6.75
CA ALA A 78 -3.51 -4.47 8.01
C ALA A 78 -2.78 -3.93 9.25
N GLY A 79 -1.45 -4.07 9.32
CA GLY A 79 -0.69 -3.69 10.51
C GLY A 79 -0.74 -2.20 10.84
N SER A 80 -0.80 -1.34 9.82
CA SER A 80 -1.02 0.11 10.02
C SER A 80 -2.37 0.41 10.68
N VAL A 81 -3.43 -0.28 10.25
CA VAL A 81 -4.77 -0.14 10.82
C VAL A 81 -4.79 -0.66 12.26
N VAL A 82 -4.25 -1.85 12.51
CA VAL A 82 -4.21 -2.46 13.84
C VAL A 82 -3.44 -1.58 14.83
N ALA A 83 -2.23 -1.14 14.48
CA ALA A 83 -1.44 -0.25 15.34
C ALA A 83 -2.15 1.08 15.61
N SER A 84 -2.82 1.65 14.60
CA SER A 84 -3.61 2.86 14.75
C SER A 84 -4.80 2.66 15.69
N ARG A 85 -5.57 1.58 15.54
CA ARG A 85 -6.74 1.33 16.39
C ARG A 85 -6.37 1.00 17.82
N LEU A 86 -5.40 0.11 18.04
CA LEU A 86 -4.97 -0.22 19.40
C LEU A 86 -4.38 0.99 20.15
N SER A 87 -3.66 1.87 19.45
CA SER A 87 -3.10 3.08 20.06
C SER A 87 -4.13 4.15 20.42
N GLU A 88 -5.41 3.99 20.04
CA GLU A 88 -6.50 4.85 20.55
C GLU A 88 -6.65 4.68 22.08
N ILE A 89 -6.27 3.54 22.63
CA ILE A 89 -6.24 3.29 24.09
C ILE A 89 -4.92 3.79 24.67
N LYS A 90 -4.94 4.97 25.28
CA LYS A 90 -3.76 5.68 25.79
C LYS A 90 -2.91 4.91 26.79
N ASN A 91 -3.52 3.97 27.54
CA ASN A 91 -2.84 3.18 28.57
C ASN A 91 -2.04 2.00 28.00
N TRP A 92 -2.24 1.64 26.72
CA TRP A 92 -1.47 0.58 26.08
C TRP A 92 -0.25 1.17 25.38
N GLN A 93 0.92 0.58 25.63
CA GLN A 93 2.17 0.87 24.92
C GLN A 93 2.32 -0.07 23.73
N LEU A 94 2.54 0.48 22.54
CA LEU A 94 2.63 -0.26 21.29
C LEU A 94 3.98 -0.06 20.62
N LEU A 95 4.49 -1.15 20.04
CA LEU A 95 5.60 -1.10 19.09
C LEU A 95 5.14 -1.60 17.73
N LEU A 96 5.23 -0.76 16.71
CA LEU A 96 5.07 -1.12 15.31
C LEU A 96 6.45 -1.23 14.64
N ILE A 97 6.78 -2.40 14.11
CA ILE A 97 8.09 -2.67 13.48
C ILE A 97 7.90 -2.85 11.97
N GLU A 98 8.63 -2.08 11.16
CA GLU A 98 8.61 -2.14 9.70
C GLU A 98 10.02 -2.33 9.13
N ALA A 99 10.15 -3.28 8.20
CA ALA A 99 11.42 -3.58 7.52
C ALA A 99 11.82 -2.51 6.50
N GLY A 100 10.84 -1.81 5.95
CA GLY A 100 10.99 -0.74 4.98
C GLY A 100 11.38 0.61 5.55
N GLN A 101 11.65 1.52 4.62
CA GLN A 101 11.92 2.92 4.87
C GLN A 101 10.62 3.73 5.02
N HIS A 102 10.77 5.04 5.31
CA HIS A 102 9.67 6.00 5.23
C HIS A 102 9.07 6.06 3.81
N ALA A 103 7.77 6.35 3.72
CA ALA A 103 7.17 6.71 2.45
C ALA A 103 7.61 8.12 2.03
N THR A 104 7.67 8.39 0.72
CA THR A 104 7.95 9.73 0.19
C THR A 104 6.71 10.26 -0.51
N HIS A 105 6.53 11.58 -0.51
CA HIS A 105 5.33 12.20 -1.09
C HIS A 105 5.16 11.90 -2.59
N LEU A 106 6.26 11.68 -3.32
CA LEU A 106 6.23 11.28 -4.73
C LEU A 106 5.52 9.93 -4.95
N MET A 107 5.53 9.04 -3.96
CA MET A 107 4.83 7.74 -4.05
C MET A 107 3.32 7.89 -4.04
N ASP A 108 2.81 9.05 -3.61
CA ASP A 108 1.38 9.34 -3.64
C ASP A 108 0.87 9.79 -5.02
N VAL A 109 1.77 10.03 -5.99
CA VAL A 109 1.39 10.34 -7.38
C VAL A 109 0.83 9.08 -8.06
N PRO A 110 -0.46 9.01 -8.41
CA PRO A 110 -1.10 7.78 -8.91
C PRO A 110 -0.39 7.14 -10.11
N LEU A 111 -0.01 7.97 -11.09
CA LEU A 111 0.57 7.54 -12.36
C LEU A 111 1.95 6.86 -12.20
N THR A 112 2.62 7.06 -11.06
CA THR A 112 3.92 6.46 -10.76
C THR A 112 3.82 5.02 -10.23
N ALA A 113 2.62 4.51 -9.92
CA ALA A 113 2.41 3.19 -9.33
C ALA A 113 3.19 2.03 -10.00
N PRO A 114 3.22 1.92 -11.35
CA PRO A 114 3.99 0.86 -12.02
C PRO A 114 5.50 0.94 -11.75
N LEU A 115 6.05 2.16 -11.57
CA LEU A 115 7.49 2.40 -11.43
C LEU A 115 8.02 1.85 -10.11
N TRP A 116 7.21 1.90 -9.05
CA TRP A 116 7.61 1.47 -7.72
C TRP A 116 7.94 -0.03 -7.64
N GLN A 117 7.37 -0.85 -8.53
CA GLN A 117 7.68 -2.28 -8.61
C GLN A 117 9.14 -2.56 -8.95
N PHE A 118 9.84 -1.61 -9.57
CA PHE A 118 11.24 -1.73 -9.97
C PHE A 118 12.23 -1.05 -9.00
N SER A 119 11.73 -0.61 -7.84
CA SER A 119 12.52 0.13 -6.85
C SER A 119 12.83 -0.69 -5.60
N SER A 120 13.67 -0.15 -4.72
CA SER A 120 14.07 -0.80 -3.46
C SER A 120 12.95 -0.92 -2.42
N ILE A 121 11.82 -0.24 -2.63
CA ILE A 121 10.62 -0.38 -1.78
C ILE A 121 9.76 -1.57 -2.14
N ASN A 122 10.18 -2.39 -3.11
CA ASN A 122 9.58 -3.69 -3.41
C ASN A 122 10.49 -4.81 -2.86
N TRP A 123 9.93 -5.77 -2.13
CA TRP A 123 10.63 -7.00 -1.74
C TRP A 123 11.10 -7.81 -2.96
N ASN A 124 10.43 -7.64 -4.11
CA ASN A 124 10.77 -8.23 -5.39
C ASN A 124 10.82 -9.77 -5.35
N TYR A 125 9.84 -10.38 -4.68
CA TYR A 125 9.69 -11.83 -4.67
C TYR A 125 9.41 -12.35 -6.08
N LYS A 126 9.89 -13.57 -6.32
CA LYS A 126 9.59 -14.35 -7.51
C LYS A 126 9.21 -15.75 -7.06
N THR A 127 8.25 -16.38 -7.74
CA THR A 127 7.91 -17.79 -7.51
C THR A 127 9.12 -18.69 -7.76
N VAL A 128 9.01 -19.98 -7.45
CA VAL A 128 9.86 -20.99 -8.10
C VAL A 128 9.57 -21.04 -9.61
N THR A 129 10.38 -21.76 -10.38
CA THR A 129 10.09 -22.00 -11.80
C THR A 129 8.77 -22.72 -11.94
N MET A 130 7.88 -22.17 -12.76
CA MET A 130 6.53 -22.65 -12.99
C MET A 130 6.46 -23.41 -14.32
N ASN A 131 5.68 -24.49 -14.36
CA ASN A 131 5.51 -25.30 -15.57
C ASN A 131 4.21 -24.98 -16.34
N ASN A 132 3.26 -24.30 -15.71
CA ASN A 132 1.92 -24.07 -16.24
C ASN A 132 1.44 -22.60 -16.14
N SER A 133 2.26 -21.71 -15.60
CA SER A 133 1.95 -20.30 -15.43
C SER A 133 3.20 -19.45 -15.64
N CYS A 134 3.02 -18.17 -15.97
CA CYS A 134 4.13 -17.22 -16.11
C CYS A 134 5.24 -17.64 -17.09
N LEU A 135 4.93 -18.47 -18.09
CA LEU A 135 5.89 -19.00 -19.06
C LEU A 135 6.52 -17.90 -19.94
N GLY A 136 5.85 -16.75 -20.08
CA GLY A 136 6.38 -15.58 -20.77
C GLY A 136 7.31 -14.70 -19.93
N PHE A 137 7.52 -15.01 -18.64
CA PHE A 137 8.46 -14.28 -17.78
C PHE A 137 9.84 -14.93 -17.78
N GLU A 138 10.86 -14.12 -17.50
CA GLU A 138 12.25 -14.59 -17.36
C GLU A 138 12.36 -15.75 -16.35
N GLY A 139 12.86 -16.89 -16.82
CA GLY A 139 13.01 -18.12 -16.04
C GLY A 139 11.69 -18.84 -15.70
N SER A 140 10.58 -18.48 -16.34
CA SER A 140 9.23 -18.97 -16.06
C SER A 140 8.80 -18.73 -14.60
N ARG A 141 9.14 -17.55 -14.06
CA ARG A 141 8.86 -17.18 -12.67
C ARG A 141 7.93 -15.98 -12.61
N CYS A 142 6.81 -16.12 -11.91
CA CYS A 142 5.92 -15.00 -11.69
C CYS A 142 6.60 -13.96 -10.78
N LYS A 143 6.41 -12.68 -11.08
CA LYS A 143 6.82 -11.57 -10.22
C LYS A 143 5.74 -11.33 -9.15
N PHE A 144 6.13 -11.28 -7.89
CA PHE A 144 5.25 -11.06 -6.74
C PHE A 144 5.66 -9.76 -6.02
N PRO A 145 5.27 -8.58 -6.55
CA PRO A 145 5.61 -7.31 -5.93
C PRO A 145 4.92 -7.19 -4.56
N ARG A 146 5.71 -6.85 -3.53
CA ARG A 146 5.25 -6.65 -2.15
C ARG A 146 5.95 -5.45 -1.55
N GLY A 147 5.20 -4.57 -0.90
CA GLY A 147 5.77 -3.35 -0.35
C GLY A 147 6.70 -3.56 0.85
N LYS A 148 7.85 -2.90 0.79
CA LYS A 148 8.88 -2.80 1.82
C LYS A 148 9.10 -1.31 2.14
N VAL A 149 8.06 -0.69 2.67
CA VAL A 149 7.96 0.74 2.99
C VAL A 149 6.82 0.92 3.98
N MET A 150 6.82 2.00 4.77
CA MET A 150 5.67 2.37 5.59
C MET A 150 4.39 2.42 4.72
N GLY A 151 3.35 1.68 5.11
CA GLY A 151 2.12 1.46 4.33
C GLY A 151 2.11 0.16 3.51
N GLY A 152 3.26 -0.48 3.35
CA GLY A 152 3.43 -1.74 2.60
C GLY A 152 2.90 -1.63 1.17
N SER A 153 2.19 -2.66 0.72
CA SER A 153 1.67 -2.71 -0.65
C SER A 153 0.60 -1.65 -0.96
N SER A 154 0.03 -0.95 0.02
CA SER A 154 -0.89 0.18 -0.26
C SER A 154 -0.19 1.36 -0.96
N ILE A 155 1.13 1.43 -0.87
CA ILE A 155 1.98 2.41 -1.59
C ILE A 155 2.23 1.99 -3.04
N LEU A 156 2.26 0.68 -3.33
CA LEU A 156 2.57 0.15 -4.66
C LEU A 156 1.34 -0.22 -5.49
N ASN A 157 0.18 -0.39 -4.86
CA ASN A 157 -1.02 -0.85 -5.55
C ASN A 157 -1.56 0.18 -6.56
N TYR A 158 -2.57 -0.21 -7.32
CA TYR A 158 -3.25 0.65 -8.30
C TYR A 158 -4.43 1.44 -7.72
N MET A 159 -4.49 1.62 -6.39
CA MET A 159 -5.54 2.35 -5.64
C MET A 159 -6.97 1.83 -5.82
N ILE A 160 -7.12 0.67 -6.46
CA ILE A 160 -8.38 -0.03 -6.65
C ILE A 160 -9.00 -0.33 -5.27
N TYR A 161 -10.14 0.30 -4.96
CA TYR A 161 -10.98 -0.02 -3.81
C TYR A 161 -12.23 -0.83 -4.21
N THR A 162 -12.18 -2.14 -3.96
CA THR A 162 -13.32 -3.05 -4.16
C THR A 162 -13.42 -3.99 -2.97
N ARG A 163 -14.64 -4.25 -2.50
CA ARG A 163 -14.94 -5.21 -1.43
C ARG A 163 -15.16 -6.60 -2.03
N GLY A 164 -14.98 -7.65 -1.23
CA GLY A 164 -15.32 -9.02 -1.64
C GLY A 164 -16.81 -9.19 -1.89
N ASN A 165 -17.19 -10.29 -2.53
CA ASN A 165 -18.59 -10.65 -2.64
C ASN A 165 -19.14 -11.01 -1.25
N ARG A 166 -20.41 -10.72 -0.98
CA ARG A 166 -21.10 -11.15 0.25
C ARG A 166 -20.88 -12.63 0.53
N LYS A 167 -21.02 -13.46 -0.51
CA LYS A 167 -20.84 -14.90 -0.42
C LYS A 167 -19.43 -15.31 0.03
N ASP A 168 -18.39 -14.56 -0.35
CA ASP A 168 -17.02 -14.88 0.08
C ASP A 168 -16.89 -14.86 1.60
N TYR A 169 -17.53 -13.89 2.25
CA TYR A 169 -17.49 -13.72 3.71
C TYR A 169 -18.43 -14.69 4.44
N ASP A 170 -19.64 -14.90 3.89
CA ASP A 170 -20.57 -15.88 4.45
C ASP A 170 -19.97 -17.30 4.39
N ASP A 171 -19.29 -17.64 3.29
CA ASP A 171 -18.55 -18.90 3.15
C ASP A 171 -17.40 -19.00 4.17
N TRP A 172 -16.75 -17.87 4.55
CA TRP A 172 -15.75 -17.89 5.63
C TRP A 172 -16.37 -18.24 6.99
N ALA A 173 -17.56 -17.71 7.29
CA ALA A 173 -18.28 -18.06 8.50
C ALA A 173 -18.73 -19.52 8.50
N ASP A 174 -19.21 -20.02 7.35
CA ASP A 174 -19.61 -21.43 7.17
C ASP A 174 -18.43 -22.40 7.31
N MET A 175 -17.21 -21.97 6.96
CA MET A 175 -15.96 -22.69 7.25
C MET A 175 -15.55 -22.69 8.74
N GLY A 176 -16.37 -22.10 9.62
CA GLY A 176 -16.15 -22.07 11.07
C GLY A 176 -15.51 -20.78 11.60
N ASN A 177 -15.33 -19.74 10.77
CA ASN A 177 -14.79 -18.45 11.21
C ASN A 177 -15.91 -17.54 11.73
N THR A 178 -16.47 -17.87 12.89
CA THR A 178 -17.58 -17.12 13.49
C THR A 178 -17.30 -15.61 13.55
N GLY A 179 -18.26 -14.81 13.08
CA GLY A 179 -18.16 -13.34 13.05
C GLY A 179 -17.43 -12.77 11.84
N TRP A 180 -17.08 -13.61 10.85
CA TRP A 180 -16.53 -13.18 9.55
C TRP A 180 -17.54 -13.21 8.41
N ASP A 181 -18.83 -13.42 8.70
CA ASP A 181 -19.92 -13.27 7.73
C ASP A 181 -20.03 -11.82 7.22
N TYR A 182 -20.69 -11.62 6.08
CA TYR A 182 -20.75 -10.31 5.44
C TYR A 182 -21.34 -9.24 6.34
N SER A 183 -22.41 -9.56 7.08
CA SER A 183 -23.07 -8.58 7.97
C SER A 183 -22.11 -8.12 9.09
N SER A 184 -21.30 -9.04 9.60
CA SER A 184 -20.28 -8.76 10.62
C SER A 184 -19.13 -7.93 10.09
N VAL A 185 -18.65 -8.14 8.85
CA VAL A 185 -17.52 -7.38 8.30
C VAL A 185 -17.93 -6.04 7.66
N LEU A 186 -19.16 -5.94 7.14
CA LEU A 186 -19.69 -4.72 6.50
C LEU A 186 -19.59 -3.50 7.44
N LYS A 187 -19.89 -3.68 8.72
CA LYS A 187 -19.76 -2.62 9.73
C LYS A 187 -18.33 -2.06 9.82
N TYR A 188 -17.31 -2.89 9.60
CA TYR A 188 -15.91 -2.47 9.62
C TYR A 188 -15.47 -1.83 8.30
N PHE A 189 -16.00 -2.26 7.16
CA PHE A 189 -15.81 -1.55 5.89
C PHE A 189 -16.35 -0.11 6.00
N ILE A 190 -17.60 0.04 6.48
CA ILE A 190 -18.23 1.34 6.70
C ILE A 190 -17.45 2.16 7.75
N LYS A 191 -16.99 1.56 8.85
CA LYS A 191 -16.20 2.28 9.87
C LYS A 191 -14.84 2.78 9.34
N SER A 192 -14.22 2.03 8.43
CA SER A 192 -12.88 2.35 7.92
C SER A 192 -12.90 3.49 6.90
N GLU A 193 -13.98 3.56 6.13
CA GLU A 193 -14.16 4.39 4.95
C GLU A 193 -14.62 5.83 5.24
N ASN A 194 -14.05 6.77 4.50
CA ASN A 194 -14.56 8.12 4.32
C ASN A 194 -14.80 8.36 2.82
N ALA A 195 -16.00 7.96 2.40
CA ALA A 195 -16.52 8.01 1.05
C ALA A 195 -16.97 9.43 0.72
N ASN A 196 -16.32 10.03 -0.29
CA ASN A 196 -16.78 11.24 -0.94
C ASN A 196 -17.18 10.89 -2.39
N LEU A 197 -18.39 10.35 -2.51
CA LEU A 197 -18.94 9.77 -3.72
C LEU A 197 -20.27 10.46 -4.03
N SER A 198 -20.45 10.91 -5.27
CA SER A 198 -21.65 11.63 -5.72
C SER A 198 -22.90 10.73 -5.76
N GLN A 199 -22.74 9.42 -5.93
CA GLN A 199 -23.81 8.42 -5.96
C GLN A 199 -23.44 7.16 -5.15
N ALA A 200 -23.22 7.32 -3.84
CA ALA A 200 -23.05 6.17 -2.92
C ALA A 200 -24.40 5.54 -2.56
N GLU A 201 -24.48 4.22 -2.61
CA GLU A 201 -25.67 3.51 -2.15
C GLU A 201 -25.85 3.65 -0.63
N SER A 202 -27.08 3.95 -0.19
CA SER A 202 -27.38 4.19 1.22
C SER A 202 -27.12 2.94 2.07
N GLY A 203 -26.48 3.11 3.22
CA GLY A 203 -26.19 2.01 4.14
C GLY A 203 -24.96 1.17 3.81
N TYR A 204 -24.32 1.39 2.65
CA TYR A 204 -23.12 0.65 2.25
C TYR A 204 -21.83 1.47 2.39
N HIS A 205 -21.89 2.80 2.56
CA HIS A 205 -20.68 3.64 2.63
C HIS A 205 -20.53 4.42 3.93
N GLY A 206 -19.30 4.49 4.42
CA GLY A 206 -18.92 5.33 5.57
C GLY A 206 -18.46 6.71 5.15
N LYS A 207 -18.74 7.75 5.95
CA LYS A 207 -18.29 9.14 5.69
C LYS A 207 -17.36 9.72 6.76
N ASN A 208 -16.97 8.88 7.73
CA ASN A 208 -16.28 9.33 8.96
C ASN A 208 -15.00 8.53 9.25
N GLY A 209 -14.66 7.57 8.39
CA GLY A 209 -13.45 6.77 8.53
C GLY A 209 -12.17 7.54 8.25
N LEU A 210 -11.03 6.86 8.39
CA LEU A 210 -9.71 7.45 8.14
C LEU A 210 -9.25 7.26 6.68
N LEU A 211 -9.76 6.21 6.03
CA LEU A 211 -9.41 5.89 4.65
C LEU A 211 -10.29 6.70 3.70
N SER A 212 -9.72 7.73 3.10
CA SER A 212 -10.37 8.50 2.05
C SER A 212 -10.63 7.63 0.84
N VAL A 213 -11.84 7.74 0.33
CA VAL A 213 -12.35 6.96 -0.77
C VAL A 213 -13.12 7.90 -1.71
N THR A 214 -12.59 8.11 -2.92
CA THR A 214 -13.03 9.22 -3.79
C THR A 214 -13.09 8.85 -5.25
N GLU A 215 -13.72 9.73 -6.03
CA GLU A 215 -13.79 9.68 -7.48
C GLU A 215 -12.45 9.95 -8.16
N ILE A 216 -12.17 9.22 -9.24
CA ILE A 216 -11.03 9.47 -10.13
C ILE A 216 -11.39 10.75 -10.91
N PRO A 217 -10.50 11.74 -10.92
CA PRO A 217 -10.77 13.03 -11.54
C PRO A 217 -10.86 12.95 -13.07
N TYR A 218 -10.15 12.02 -13.70
CA TYR A 218 -10.04 11.88 -15.15
C TYR A 218 -10.39 10.47 -15.65
N ARG A 219 -11.09 10.39 -16.79
CA ARG A 219 -11.38 9.15 -17.50
C ARG A 219 -11.09 9.29 -18.98
N THR A 220 -10.43 8.29 -19.55
CA THR A 220 -10.24 8.22 -21.00
C THR A 220 -11.57 7.95 -21.72
N PRO A 221 -11.71 8.38 -22.98
CA PRO A 221 -12.83 7.97 -23.83
C PRO A 221 -12.95 6.44 -23.95
N ILE A 222 -11.83 5.71 -23.96
CA ILE A 222 -11.81 4.24 -23.99
C ILE A 222 -12.52 3.64 -22.78
N ALA A 223 -12.27 4.17 -21.58
CA ALA A 223 -12.91 3.67 -20.37
C ALA A 223 -14.44 3.85 -20.45
N LYS A 224 -14.92 4.98 -21.00
CA LYS A 224 -16.35 5.24 -21.19
C LYS A 224 -16.96 4.26 -22.18
N ALA A 225 -16.32 4.10 -23.35
CA ALA A 225 -16.76 3.15 -24.37
C ALA A 225 -16.84 1.72 -23.83
N PHE A 226 -15.92 1.30 -22.96
CA PHE A 226 -15.94 -0.03 -22.36
C PHE A 226 -17.17 -0.26 -21.47
N VAL A 227 -17.52 0.72 -20.63
CA VAL A 227 -18.72 0.63 -19.76
C VAL A 227 -20.01 0.69 -20.57
N GLU A 228 -20.05 1.54 -21.60
CA GLU A 228 -21.16 1.63 -22.53
C GLU A 228 -21.37 0.31 -23.29
N ALA A 229 -20.29 -0.34 -23.75
CA ALA A 229 -20.36 -1.64 -24.41
C ALA A 229 -20.93 -2.73 -23.48
N GLY A 230 -20.56 -2.74 -22.19
CA GLY A 230 -21.18 -3.65 -21.23
C GLY A 230 -22.67 -3.39 -21.02
N SER A 231 -23.08 -2.11 -21.04
CA SER A 231 -24.49 -1.75 -20.96
C SER A 231 -25.26 -2.23 -22.20
N GLN A 232 -24.66 -2.17 -23.40
CA GLN A 232 -25.26 -2.66 -24.65
C GLN A 232 -25.51 -4.17 -24.65
N ILE A 233 -24.71 -4.96 -23.93
CA ILE A 233 -24.92 -6.40 -23.77
C ILE A 233 -25.80 -6.74 -22.55
N GLY A 234 -26.43 -5.74 -21.92
CA GLY A 234 -27.40 -5.94 -20.83
C GLY A 234 -26.82 -5.95 -19.42
N LEU A 235 -25.53 -5.61 -19.23
CA LEU A 235 -24.98 -5.47 -17.87
C LEU A 235 -25.42 -4.13 -17.26
N PRO A 236 -26.04 -4.12 -16.06
CA PRO A 236 -26.41 -2.88 -15.41
C PRO A 236 -25.16 -2.16 -14.88
N VAL A 237 -25.16 -0.84 -14.94
CA VAL A 237 -24.15 -0.01 -14.27
C VAL A 237 -24.52 0.08 -12.78
N ILE A 238 -23.74 -0.55 -11.91
CA ILE A 238 -24.06 -0.73 -10.48
C ILE A 238 -22.91 -0.33 -9.56
N ASP A 239 -23.21 -0.06 -8.28
CA ASP A 239 -22.22 0.00 -7.21
C ASP A 239 -21.75 -1.39 -6.78
N VAL A 240 -20.59 -1.80 -7.28
CA VAL A 240 -19.92 -3.06 -6.92
C VAL A 240 -19.63 -3.19 -5.41
N ASN A 241 -19.63 -2.09 -4.66
CA ASN A 241 -19.47 -2.07 -3.21
C ASN A 241 -20.81 -1.89 -2.46
N GLY A 242 -21.92 -1.75 -3.20
CA GLY A 242 -23.29 -1.60 -2.72
C GLY A 242 -24.04 -2.93 -2.56
N GLU A 243 -25.37 -2.88 -2.62
CA GLU A 243 -26.25 -4.04 -2.40
C GLU A 243 -26.08 -5.10 -3.51
N LYS A 244 -26.02 -4.64 -4.76
CA LYS A 244 -25.92 -5.50 -5.94
C LYS A 244 -24.46 -5.58 -6.37
N GLN A 245 -23.95 -6.79 -6.58
CA GLN A 245 -22.53 -7.02 -6.91
C GLN A 245 -22.31 -7.61 -8.32
N ILE A 246 -23.37 -7.76 -9.11
CA ILE A 246 -23.31 -8.27 -10.49
C ILE A 246 -23.70 -7.16 -11.46
N GLY A 247 -22.76 -6.77 -12.31
CA GLY A 247 -22.96 -5.80 -13.38
C GLY A 247 -21.63 -5.26 -13.91
N ILE A 248 -21.68 -4.13 -14.60
CA ILE A 248 -20.49 -3.47 -15.13
C ILE A 248 -20.26 -2.14 -14.42
N ASN A 249 -18.99 -1.77 -14.30
CA ASN A 249 -18.66 -0.38 -14.11
C ASN A 249 -17.27 -0.06 -14.62
N TYR A 250 -16.89 1.21 -14.52
CA TYR A 250 -15.48 1.58 -14.54
C TYR A 250 -14.75 0.75 -13.48
N LEU A 251 -13.42 0.60 -13.60
CA LEU A 251 -12.60 0.16 -12.48
C LEU A 251 -12.84 1.18 -11.33
N GLN A 252 -13.82 0.82 -10.49
CA GLN A 252 -14.67 1.59 -9.58
C GLN A 252 -15.71 2.58 -10.15
N VAL A 253 -16.92 2.43 -9.59
CA VAL A 253 -18.30 2.88 -9.95
C VAL A 253 -18.60 4.33 -9.62
N SER A 254 -19.49 5.12 -10.28
CA SER A 254 -20.56 4.99 -11.30
C SER A 254 -20.41 6.01 -12.45
N LYS A 255 -21.46 6.19 -13.27
CA LYS A 255 -21.53 7.14 -14.40
C LYS A 255 -21.12 8.59 -14.03
N GLU A 256 -21.06 8.93 -12.74
CA GLU A 256 -20.59 10.21 -12.20
C GLU A 256 -19.66 10.06 -10.96
N VAL A 257 -19.12 8.86 -10.66
CA VAL A 257 -18.32 8.61 -9.43
C VAL A 257 -17.17 7.63 -9.70
N ASN A 258 -16.01 7.70 -9.06
CA ASN A 258 -15.16 6.50 -8.90
C ASN A 258 -14.80 6.34 -7.41
N VAL A 259 -14.09 5.28 -7.06
CA VAL A 259 -13.83 4.95 -5.67
C VAL A 259 -12.41 4.43 -5.58
N THR A 260 -11.43 5.32 -5.53
CA THR A 260 -10.03 4.97 -5.29
C THR A 260 -9.69 5.28 -3.86
N THR A 261 -8.71 4.57 -3.29
CA THR A 261 -8.06 5.04 -2.05
C THR A 261 -7.22 6.26 -2.40
N MET A 262 -7.89 7.40 -2.60
CA MET A 262 -7.32 8.68 -2.98
C MET A 262 -7.95 9.81 -2.17
N LYS A 263 -7.26 10.95 -2.16
CA LYS A 263 -7.75 12.22 -1.63
C LYS A 263 -7.09 13.35 -2.40
N ASN A 264 -7.88 14.25 -2.99
CA ASN A 264 -7.39 15.38 -3.78
C ASN A 264 -6.37 14.92 -4.84
N GLY A 265 -6.75 13.92 -5.66
CA GLY A 265 -5.92 13.40 -6.75
C GLY A 265 -4.63 12.67 -6.35
N ARG A 266 -4.42 12.42 -5.06
CA ARG A 266 -3.28 11.68 -4.52
C ARG A 266 -3.73 10.34 -3.97
N ARG A 267 -2.86 9.33 -4.05
CA ARG A 267 -3.01 8.08 -3.29
C ARG A 267 -3.22 8.38 -1.81
N TRP A 268 -4.11 7.63 -1.18
CA TRP A 268 -4.38 7.65 0.25
C TRP A 268 -4.03 6.30 0.86
N SER A 269 -2.72 6.07 1.01
CA SER A 269 -2.17 4.82 1.55
C SER A 269 -2.61 4.56 3.00
N THR A 270 -2.44 3.34 3.50
CA THR A 270 -2.73 3.07 4.92
C THR A 270 -1.76 3.77 5.87
N ASN A 271 -0.55 4.13 5.41
CA ASN A 271 0.37 4.96 6.16
C ASN A 271 -0.22 6.37 6.36
N THR A 272 -0.64 6.99 5.27
CA THR A 272 -1.26 8.34 5.27
C THR A 272 -2.58 8.34 6.05
N ALA A 273 -3.43 7.35 5.83
CA ALA A 273 -4.74 7.27 6.47
C ALA A 273 -4.65 6.95 7.98
N PHE A 274 -3.86 5.95 8.36
CA PHE A 274 -3.93 5.38 9.71
C PHE A 274 -2.75 5.76 10.60
N LEU A 275 -1.56 6.05 10.06
CA LEU A 275 -0.37 6.33 10.86
C LEU A 275 -0.06 7.83 10.97
N PHE A 276 -0.38 8.66 9.97
CA PHE A 276 -0.17 10.11 10.09
C PHE A 276 -0.95 10.72 11.27
N PRO A 277 -2.24 10.36 11.50
CA PRO A 277 -2.98 10.85 12.67
C PRO A 277 -2.37 10.43 14.01
N THR A 278 -1.53 9.38 14.04
CA THR A 278 -0.93 8.86 15.27
C THR A 278 0.40 9.52 15.62
N LYS A 279 0.94 10.43 14.80
CA LYS A 279 2.25 11.06 15.03
C LYS A 279 2.42 11.63 16.44
N ARG A 280 1.36 12.20 17.01
CA ARG A 280 1.39 12.84 18.35
C ARG A 280 1.09 11.86 19.50
N ARG A 281 0.74 10.61 19.21
CA ARG A 281 0.45 9.59 20.23
C ARG A 281 1.75 9.09 20.84
N GLN A 282 1.97 9.40 22.11
CA GLN A 282 3.19 9.01 22.83
C GLN A 282 3.27 7.50 23.10
N ASN A 283 2.12 6.80 23.05
CA ASN A 283 2.00 5.39 23.35
C ASN A 283 2.14 4.47 22.12
N LEU A 284 2.40 5.03 20.92
CA LEU A 284 2.74 4.26 19.72
C LEU A 284 4.17 4.57 19.30
N HIS A 285 5.06 3.59 19.45
CA HIS A 285 6.42 3.63 18.96
C HIS A 285 6.49 2.96 17.59
N VAL A 286 7.10 3.64 16.62
CA VAL A 286 7.35 3.08 15.28
C VAL A 286 8.84 2.86 15.12
N LYS A 287 9.24 1.65 14.74
CA LYS A 287 10.62 1.29 14.41
C LYS A 287 10.71 0.89 12.94
N LYS A 288 11.36 1.72 12.14
CA LYS A 288 11.56 1.53 10.69
C LYS A 288 12.89 0.83 10.42
N LEU A 289 13.09 0.41 9.16
CA LEU A 289 14.31 -0.27 8.69
C LEU A 289 14.72 -1.45 9.58
N SER A 290 13.72 -2.19 10.06
CA SER A 290 13.87 -3.22 11.09
C SER A 290 13.10 -4.48 10.71
N THR A 291 13.81 -5.59 10.54
CA THR A 291 13.21 -6.87 10.14
C THR A 291 13.05 -7.76 11.36
N VAL A 292 11.81 -8.11 11.71
CA VAL A 292 11.54 -9.14 12.71
C VAL A 292 11.96 -10.49 12.14
N THR A 293 12.80 -11.21 12.88
CA THR A 293 13.39 -12.47 12.44
C THR A 293 12.84 -13.67 13.19
N ARG A 294 12.23 -13.47 14.36
CA ARG A 294 11.68 -14.56 15.18
C ARG A 294 10.68 -14.03 16.20
N ILE A 295 9.61 -14.78 16.45
CA ILE A 295 8.70 -14.59 17.59
C ILE A 295 9.28 -15.37 18.77
N LEU A 296 9.35 -14.72 19.93
CA LEU A 296 9.78 -15.36 21.17
C LEU A 296 8.57 -16.08 21.76
N ILE A 297 8.68 -17.38 21.97
CA ILE A 297 7.61 -18.23 22.48
C ILE A 297 8.10 -18.90 23.75
N ASP A 298 7.31 -18.81 24.81
CA ASP A 298 7.58 -19.49 26.07
C ASP A 298 7.44 -21.01 25.89
N GLU A 299 8.46 -21.77 26.29
CA GLU A 299 8.54 -23.20 25.97
C GLU A 299 7.48 -24.03 26.71
N VAL A 300 7.03 -23.57 27.88
CA VAL A 300 6.07 -24.29 28.74
C VAL A 300 4.64 -23.93 28.38
N THR A 301 4.32 -22.63 28.42
CA THR A 301 2.96 -22.12 28.19
C THR A 301 2.60 -22.00 26.71
N LYS A 302 3.59 -22.08 25.82
CA LYS A 302 3.46 -21.85 24.37
C LYS A 302 2.90 -20.48 24.00
N LYS A 303 2.99 -19.50 24.91
CA LYS A 303 2.57 -18.11 24.67
C LYS A 303 3.66 -17.34 23.91
N ALA A 304 3.25 -16.51 22.96
CA ALA A 304 4.14 -15.51 22.37
C ALA A 304 4.43 -14.41 23.39
N ILE A 305 5.70 -14.24 23.76
CA ILE A 305 6.16 -13.31 24.81
C ILE A 305 6.95 -12.13 24.26
N GLY A 306 7.15 -12.05 22.95
CA GLY A 306 7.89 -10.96 22.33
C GLY A 306 8.42 -11.28 20.94
N VAL A 307 9.35 -10.47 20.46
CA VAL A 307 10.00 -10.65 19.16
C VAL A 307 11.50 -10.38 19.22
N GLU A 308 12.23 -11.04 18.33
CA GLU A 308 13.60 -10.72 17.98
C GLU A 308 13.62 -10.05 16.60
N PHE A 309 14.33 -8.94 16.47
CA PHE A 309 14.46 -8.22 15.20
C PHE A 309 15.86 -7.67 14.98
N VAL A 310 16.19 -7.40 13.72
CA VAL A 310 17.47 -6.80 13.31
C VAL A 310 17.23 -5.39 12.77
N SER A 311 17.97 -4.42 13.29
CA SER A 311 17.96 -3.02 12.85
C SER A 311 19.40 -2.51 12.76
N ILE A 312 19.81 -2.00 11.59
CA ILE A 312 21.18 -1.48 11.36
C ILE A 312 22.24 -2.51 11.84
N SER A 313 22.07 -3.77 11.43
CA SER A 313 22.94 -4.91 11.80
C SER A 313 23.01 -5.26 13.30
N MET A 314 22.22 -4.61 14.14
CA MET A 314 22.10 -4.92 15.57
C MET A 314 20.85 -5.76 15.81
N LYS A 315 20.98 -6.78 16.66
CA LYS A 315 19.89 -7.65 17.08
C LYS A 315 19.26 -7.12 18.37
N TYR A 316 17.94 -7.05 18.39
CA TYR A 316 17.14 -6.59 19.51
C TYR A 316 16.17 -7.69 19.93
N ARG A 317 15.87 -7.76 21.22
CA ARG A 317 14.77 -8.55 21.78
C ARG A 317 13.87 -7.62 22.55
N VAL A 318 12.57 -7.71 22.30
CA VAL A 318 11.55 -6.89 22.94
C VAL A 318 10.40 -7.78 23.36
N LEU A 319 9.94 -7.62 24.59
CA LEU A 319 8.87 -8.41 25.19
C LEU A 319 7.49 -7.77 24.94
N ALA A 320 6.47 -8.63 24.91
CA ALA A 320 5.06 -8.24 24.79
C ALA A 320 4.29 -8.74 26.02
N ARG A 321 3.61 -7.85 26.74
CA ARG A 321 2.77 -8.20 27.90
C ARG A 321 1.46 -8.86 27.52
N LYS A 322 0.93 -8.52 26.34
CA LYS A 322 -0.36 -9.04 25.85
C LYS A 322 -0.15 -9.88 24.60
N GLU A 323 0.08 -9.25 23.45
CA GLU A 323 0.06 -9.96 22.16
C GLU A 323 1.14 -9.49 21.20
N VAL A 324 1.58 -10.42 20.36
CA VAL A 324 2.35 -10.16 19.15
C VAL A 324 1.43 -10.37 17.96
N ILE A 325 1.24 -9.34 17.14
CA ILE A 325 0.34 -9.34 15.99
C ILE A 325 1.18 -9.36 14.72
N VAL A 326 1.13 -10.47 13.99
CA VAL A 326 1.89 -10.65 12.75
C VAL A 326 1.10 -10.10 11.57
N SER A 327 1.66 -9.11 10.88
CA SER A 327 1.08 -8.42 9.74
C SER A 327 2.09 -8.26 8.59
N GLY A 328 2.96 -9.26 8.40
CA GLY A 328 3.98 -9.30 7.34
C GLY A 328 3.41 -9.56 5.94
N GLY A 329 2.09 -9.67 5.79
CA GLY A 329 1.42 -10.06 4.54
C GLY A 329 1.50 -11.56 4.25
N ALA A 330 0.85 -12.00 3.18
CA ALA A 330 0.67 -13.41 2.83
C ALA A 330 1.97 -14.18 2.54
N ILE A 331 3.10 -13.47 2.31
CA ILE A 331 4.41 -14.09 2.06
C ILE A 331 5.26 -14.10 3.34
N ASN A 332 5.41 -12.97 4.02
CA ASN A 332 6.38 -12.88 5.13
C ASN A 332 5.79 -13.35 6.46
N SER A 333 4.46 -13.34 6.62
CA SER A 333 3.82 -13.86 7.84
C SER A 333 4.05 -15.37 8.01
N PRO A 334 3.74 -16.24 7.02
CA PRO A 334 4.04 -17.66 7.16
C PRO A 334 5.54 -17.92 7.28
N GLN A 335 6.40 -17.17 6.57
CA GLN A 335 7.85 -17.27 6.74
C GLN A 335 8.28 -16.98 8.19
N LEU A 336 7.79 -15.91 8.80
CA LEU A 336 8.13 -15.56 10.18
C LEU A 336 7.64 -16.62 11.17
N LEU A 337 6.43 -17.14 10.99
CA LEU A 337 5.90 -18.23 11.81
C LEU A 337 6.79 -19.48 11.72
N MET A 338 7.18 -19.88 10.51
CA MET A 338 8.09 -21.01 10.29
C MET A 338 9.46 -20.78 10.92
N LEU A 339 10.06 -19.59 10.74
CA LEU A 339 11.31 -19.19 11.42
C LEU A 339 11.21 -19.19 12.95
N SER A 340 9.98 -19.17 13.49
CA SER A 340 9.68 -19.23 14.92
C SER A 340 9.27 -20.63 15.39
N GLY A 341 9.40 -21.65 14.54
CA GLY A 341 9.08 -23.04 14.86
C GLY A 341 7.60 -23.41 14.73
N ILE A 342 6.78 -22.57 14.10
CA ILE A 342 5.36 -22.84 13.85
C ILE A 342 5.17 -23.08 12.34
N GLY A 343 4.99 -24.35 11.95
CA GLY A 343 4.85 -24.74 10.55
C GLY A 343 5.02 -26.24 10.32
N PRO A 344 5.07 -26.70 9.06
CA PRO A 344 5.12 -28.12 8.74
C PRO A 344 6.39 -28.77 9.30
N LYS A 345 6.22 -29.79 10.15
CA LYS A 345 7.33 -30.41 10.90
C LYS A 345 8.53 -30.82 10.05
N GLU A 346 8.30 -31.48 8.92
CA GLU A 346 9.37 -31.96 8.04
C GLU A 346 10.14 -30.79 7.41
N HIS A 347 9.43 -29.79 6.89
CA HIS A 347 10.03 -28.59 6.33
C HIS A 347 10.88 -27.82 7.36
N LEU A 348 10.40 -27.72 8.61
CA LEU A 348 11.17 -27.11 9.70
C LEU A 348 12.44 -27.90 10.04
N ALA A 349 12.37 -29.23 10.02
CA ALA A 349 13.51 -30.10 10.27
C ALA A 349 14.60 -29.95 9.19
N ASP A 350 14.22 -29.87 7.91
CA ASP A 350 15.14 -29.63 6.78
C ASP A 350 15.96 -28.34 6.95
N HIS A 351 15.33 -27.33 7.55
CA HIS A 351 15.96 -26.04 7.86
C HIS A 351 16.57 -25.95 9.26
N ARG A 352 16.60 -27.07 10.01
CA ARG A 352 17.15 -27.16 11.39
C ARG A 352 16.49 -26.15 12.35
N ILE A 353 15.19 -25.91 12.18
CA ILE A 353 14.40 -25.05 13.05
C ILE A 353 13.68 -25.93 14.09
N PRO A 354 13.86 -25.67 15.40
CA PRO A 354 13.14 -26.41 16.44
C PRO A 354 11.62 -26.29 16.29
N LEU A 355 10.92 -27.41 16.36
CA LEU A 355 9.46 -27.46 16.29
C LEU A 355 8.83 -26.93 17.58
N VAL A 356 8.02 -25.89 17.46
CA VAL A 356 7.12 -25.41 18.53
C VAL A 356 5.73 -25.98 18.32
N LYS A 357 5.21 -25.92 17.09
CA LYS A 357 3.89 -26.45 16.74
C LYS A 357 3.84 -26.84 15.26
N ASP A 358 3.38 -28.07 15.01
CA ASP A 358 3.14 -28.58 13.66
C ASP A 358 1.79 -28.07 13.15
N LEU A 359 1.82 -27.24 12.11
CA LEU A 359 0.67 -26.63 11.45
C LEU A 359 0.98 -26.46 9.96
N PRO A 360 -0.03 -26.47 9.06
CA PRO A 360 0.16 -26.30 7.62
C PRO A 360 0.43 -24.83 7.23
N VAL A 361 1.36 -24.17 7.92
CA VAL A 361 1.74 -22.77 7.67
C VAL A 361 2.47 -22.69 6.33
N GLY A 362 2.03 -21.78 5.46
CA GLY A 362 2.58 -21.60 4.11
C GLY A 362 1.77 -22.31 3.03
N GLU A 363 0.84 -23.18 3.41
CA GLU A 363 -0.11 -23.81 2.50
C GLU A 363 -1.27 -22.88 2.11
N ASN A 364 -2.10 -23.34 1.17
CA ASN A 364 -3.30 -22.63 0.68
C ASN A 364 -3.02 -21.21 0.14
N LEU A 365 -1.86 -21.01 -0.49
CA LEU A 365 -1.56 -19.76 -1.19
C LEU A 365 -2.51 -19.59 -2.39
N MET A 366 -3.35 -18.56 -2.31
CA MET A 366 -4.25 -18.15 -3.38
C MET A 366 -3.83 -16.81 -3.95
N ASP A 367 -4.00 -16.62 -5.25
CA ASP A 367 -3.84 -15.33 -5.92
C ASP A 367 -4.80 -15.22 -7.11
N HIS A 368 -5.10 -14.00 -7.54
CA HIS A 368 -5.88 -13.76 -8.74
C HIS A 368 -4.96 -13.80 -9.97
N VAL A 369 -5.00 -14.90 -10.69
CA VAL A 369 -4.28 -15.04 -11.96
C VAL A 369 -4.92 -14.10 -12.99
N SER A 370 -4.15 -13.13 -13.47
CA SER A 370 -4.58 -12.19 -14.49
C SER A 370 -3.75 -12.35 -15.76
N LEU A 371 -4.40 -12.24 -16.92
CA LEU A 371 -3.71 -12.04 -18.17
C LEU A 371 -3.25 -10.58 -18.21
N GLY A 372 -1.93 -10.36 -18.31
CA GLY A 372 -1.33 -9.03 -18.16
C GLY A 372 -1.82 -7.98 -19.17
N SER A 373 -2.43 -8.39 -20.29
CA SER A 373 -3.06 -7.48 -21.25
C SER A 373 -3.72 -8.22 -22.41
N LEU A 374 -4.97 -7.91 -22.71
CA LEU A 374 -5.49 -7.96 -24.09
C LEU A 374 -5.18 -6.60 -24.71
N MET A 375 -4.23 -6.54 -25.66
CA MET A 375 -3.83 -5.29 -26.30
C MET A 375 -4.58 -5.10 -27.62
N ALA A 376 -5.17 -3.93 -27.81
CA ALA A 376 -5.71 -3.49 -29.09
C ALA A 376 -5.05 -2.16 -29.47
N THR A 377 -4.62 -2.04 -30.72
CA THR A 377 -4.13 -0.77 -31.25
C THR A 377 -5.32 0.07 -31.68
N VAL A 378 -5.41 1.29 -31.14
CA VAL A 378 -6.40 2.28 -31.55
C VAL A 378 -5.67 3.33 -32.40
N ASN A 379 -6.23 3.67 -33.57
CA ASN A 379 -5.69 4.73 -34.43
C ASN A 379 -6.12 6.12 -33.94
N ASP A 380 -5.93 6.39 -32.65
CA ASP A 380 -6.33 7.63 -31.99
C ASP A 380 -5.47 7.85 -30.72
N THR A 381 -5.36 9.09 -30.25
CA THR A 381 -4.58 9.50 -29.08
C THR A 381 -5.40 9.52 -27.77
N VAL A 382 -6.40 8.65 -27.66
CA VAL A 382 -7.33 8.59 -26.52
C VAL A 382 -6.84 7.73 -25.33
N SER A 383 -5.69 7.08 -25.45
CA SER A 383 -5.09 6.25 -24.39
C SER A 383 -4.01 7.00 -23.61
N ILE A 384 -3.88 6.69 -22.31
CA ILE A 384 -2.84 7.26 -21.45
C ILE A 384 -1.49 6.64 -21.81
N ARG A 385 -0.55 7.48 -22.27
CA ARG A 385 0.85 7.10 -22.46
C ARG A 385 1.70 7.83 -21.44
N LEU A 386 2.27 7.09 -20.48
CA LEU A 386 3.05 7.63 -19.37
C LEU A 386 4.07 8.69 -19.82
N GLN A 387 4.85 8.37 -20.85
CA GLN A 387 5.87 9.27 -21.40
C GLN A 387 5.26 10.60 -21.89
N LYS A 388 4.15 10.54 -22.64
CA LYS A 388 3.47 11.75 -23.14
C LYS A 388 2.90 12.62 -22.03
N VAL A 389 2.36 11.99 -20.98
CA VAL A 389 1.79 12.74 -19.84
C VAL A 389 2.89 13.46 -19.07
N ILE A 390 4.03 12.80 -18.86
CA ILE A 390 5.17 13.36 -18.12
C ILE A 390 5.91 14.43 -18.93
N ASP A 391 6.03 14.25 -20.25
CA ASP A 391 6.79 15.16 -21.11
C ASP A 391 6.08 16.50 -21.38
N ASP A 392 4.77 16.58 -21.13
CA ASP A 392 4.01 17.81 -21.27
C ASP A 392 4.15 18.68 -20.00
N PRO A 393 4.82 19.85 -20.08
CA PRO A 393 5.03 20.72 -18.93
C PRO A 393 3.72 21.27 -18.34
N ASN A 394 2.63 21.33 -19.12
CA ASN A 394 1.33 21.79 -18.61
C ASN A 394 0.69 20.77 -17.68
N ASN A 395 0.77 19.48 -18.02
CA ASN A 395 0.28 18.40 -17.16
C ASN A 395 1.07 18.35 -15.85
N LEU A 396 2.39 18.51 -15.93
CA LEU A 396 3.23 18.59 -14.75
C LEU A 396 2.86 19.81 -13.89
N ASN A 397 2.72 20.99 -14.50
CA ASN A 397 2.34 22.20 -13.77
C ASN A 397 0.97 22.06 -13.08
N ASP A 398 -0.04 21.56 -13.80
CA ASP A 398 -1.38 21.37 -13.26
C ASP A 398 -1.39 20.37 -12.10
N TYR A 399 -0.65 19.26 -12.20
CA TYR A 399 -0.51 18.33 -11.09
C TYR A 399 0.19 18.97 -9.88
N LEU A 400 1.27 19.74 -10.10
CA LEU A 400 1.99 20.40 -9.01
C LEU A 400 1.14 21.43 -8.28
N GLN A 401 0.25 22.14 -8.98
CA GLN A 401 -0.63 23.16 -8.40
C GLN A 401 -1.91 22.57 -7.79
N ASN A 402 -2.57 21.67 -8.52
CA ASN A 402 -3.96 21.30 -8.26
C ASN A 402 -4.14 19.80 -7.95
N HIS A 403 -3.13 18.98 -8.25
CA HIS A 403 -3.16 17.52 -8.14
C HIS A 403 -4.25 16.86 -9.00
N ASN A 404 -4.65 17.48 -10.10
CA ASN A 404 -5.74 16.99 -10.95
C ASN A 404 -5.31 15.97 -12.03
N GLY A 405 -4.04 15.57 -12.02
CA GLY A 405 -3.41 14.74 -13.06
C GLY A 405 -3.80 13.26 -13.09
#